data_AF-A0A962Q0U2-F1
#
_entry.id   AF-A0A962Q0U2-F1
#
_cell.length_a   1.000
_cell.length_b   1.000
_cell.length_c   1.000
_cell.angle_alpha   90.00
_cell.angle_beta   90.00
_cell.angle_gamma   90.00
#
_symmetry.space_group_name_H-M   'P 1'
#
loop_
_entity.id
_entity.type
_entity.pdbx_description
1 polymer ?
#
loop_
_entity_poly.entity_id
_entity_poly.type
_entity_poly.pdbx_seq_one_letter_code
_entity_poly.pdbx_strand_id
1 'polypeptide(L)'
;NIVSENPPCSQCHNPHDHESAESEMLDNGSAGCVHCHDPTEAPAIYSTSPKANNYHQVMSQPDRTCLDCHKGIAHLATDAGPAASPQAVASRKVTLFYPGMADSDWLLQDHPGSQPLRQGRNCAQCHRGEEAAMGEIQAGGFEQATRPVQVSFSADNDSLVVTLQWRGPENDADIAMMWGDDGSDAFRRGGCFAACHSDLPGMSRDSGLQTGKYLWTSRQQEHRIGQPSQPRDAAALEQLMAAGEFVELWRVRLDAPQAEMASVLEGVSWRTADLIQINKSYDRGWWTVVLRRSLRNTDGALSFTPAGKYTFGVALHGAGNPGGQHWVSLPLTLSFSGDETDFEVEQE
;
A
#
# COMPACT_ATOMS: atom_id res chain seq x y z
N ASN A 1 36.96 -28.56 -14.75
CA ASN A 1 37.51 -27.19 -14.65
C ASN A 1 36.81 -26.37 -15.72
N ILE A 2 35.61 -25.83 -15.51
CA ILE A 2 35.26 -24.73 -14.59
C ILE A 2 33.89 -25.04 -13.98
N VAL A 3 33.85 -25.55 -12.74
CA VAL A 3 32.64 -25.63 -11.91
C VAL A 3 33.12 -25.26 -10.50
N SER A 4 33.40 -23.98 -10.30
CA SER A 4 33.90 -23.48 -9.02
C SER A 4 33.79 -21.97 -9.02
N GLU A 5 32.59 -21.49 -8.72
CA GLU A 5 32.27 -20.39 -7.81
C GLU A 5 30.81 -20.04 -8.07
N ASN A 6 29.94 -20.50 -7.17
CA ASN A 6 28.54 -20.11 -7.18
C ASN A 6 28.52 -18.61 -6.90
N PRO A 7 27.97 -17.78 -7.79
CA PRO A 7 28.11 -16.34 -7.66
C PRO A 7 27.29 -15.84 -6.46
N PRO A 8 27.73 -14.77 -5.76
CA PRO A 8 26.99 -14.19 -4.65
C PRO A 8 25.59 -13.75 -5.11
N CYS A 9 24.59 -13.81 -4.22
CA CYS A 9 23.16 -13.64 -4.52
C CYS A 9 22.81 -12.40 -5.36
N SER A 10 23.66 -11.37 -5.30
CA SER A 10 23.58 -10.16 -6.12
C SER A 10 23.77 -10.38 -7.64
N GLN A 11 24.25 -11.55 -8.09
CA GLN A 11 24.44 -11.87 -9.51
C GLN A 11 23.26 -12.65 -10.12
N CYS A 12 22.51 -13.42 -9.34
CA CYS A 12 21.28 -14.09 -9.81
C CYS A 12 20.07 -13.15 -9.85
N HIS A 13 20.15 -12.03 -9.14
CA HIS A 13 19.21 -10.92 -9.25
C HIS A 13 19.91 -9.72 -9.86
N ASN A 14 20.32 -9.84 -11.13
CA ASN A 14 20.47 -8.65 -11.95
C ASN A 14 19.06 -8.12 -12.23
N PRO A 15 18.66 -6.94 -11.70
CA PRO A 15 17.34 -6.38 -11.97
C PRO A 15 17.07 -6.20 -13.47
N HIS A 16 18.10 -6.26 -14.32
CA HIS A 16 17.98 -6.08 -15.77
C HIS A 16 17.68 -7.34 -16.59
N ASP A 17 17.59 -8.56 -16.01
CA ASP A 17 17.29 -9.79 -16.79
C ASP A 17 16.57 -10.89 -15.96
N HIS A 18 15.25 -10.77 -15.82
CA HIS A 18 14.42 -11.55 -14.88
C HIS A 18 13.72 -12.75 -15.52
N GLU A 19 13.50 -12.72 -16.84
CA GLU A 19 12.84 -13.81 -17.57
C GLU A 19 13.75 -15.04 -17.67
N SER A 20 15.06 -14.83 -17.84
CA SER A 20 16.06 -15.90 -17.84
C SER A 20 16.23 -16.54 -16.46
N ALA A 21 16.24 -15.73 -15.40
CA ALA A 21 16.41 -16.21 -14.02
C ALA A 21 15.22 -17.03 -13.50
N GLU A 22 13.97 -16.67 -13.84
CA GLU A 22 12.81 -17.48 -13.47
C GLU A 22 12.85 -18.83 -14.18
N SER A 23 13.08 -18.85 -15.50
CA SER A 23 13.21 -20.09 -16.26
C SER A 23 14.34 -20.96 -15.71
N GLU A 24 15.51 -20.38 -15.44
CA GLU A 24 16.66 -21.12 -14.93
C GLU A 24 16.40 -21.70 -13.53
N MET A 25 15.69 -20.98 -12.67
CA MET A 25 15.30 -21.48 -11.34
C MET A 25 14.22 -22.55 -11.41
N LEU A 26 13.28 -22.48 -12.36
CA LEU A 26 12.32 -23.56 -12.61
C LEU A 26 13.05 -24.80 -13.15
N ASP A 27 13.97 -24.61 -14.10
CA ASP A 27 14.71 -25.69 -14.76
C ASP A 27 15.71 -26.39 -13.84
N ASN A 28 16.30 -25.65 -12.88
CA ASN A 28 17.27 -26.19 -11.92
C ASN A 28 16.65 -26.56 -10.55
N GLY A 29 15.33 -26.52 -10.41
CA GLY A 29 14.63 -26.89 -9.19
C GLY A 29 14.92 -25.94 -8.01
N SER A 30 15.17 -24.67 -8.28
CA SER A 30 15.53 -23.65 -7.29
C SER A 30 16.79 -23.98 -6.49
N ALA A 31 17.81 -24.57 -7.13
CA ALA A 31 19.05 -25.00 -6.49
C ALA A 31 19.74 -23.88 -5.67
N GLY A 32 19.62 -22.62 -6.10
CA GLY A 32 20.12 -21.46 -5.35
C GLY A 32 19.41 -21.24 -4.00
N CYS A 33 18.11 -21.54 -3.91
CA CYS A 33 17.35 -21.46 -2.66
C CYS A 33 17.75 -22.60 -1.71
N VAL A 34 17.86 -23.81 -2.25
CA VAL A 34 18.22 -25.03 -1.49
C VAL A 34 19.62 -24.96 -0.89
N HIS A 35 20.49 -24.11 -1.45
CA HIS A 35 21.82 -23.88 -0.92
C HIS A 35 21.82 -23.28 0.50
N CYS A 36 20.83 -22.44 0.82
CA CYS A 36 20.69 -21.79 2.13
C CYS A 36 19.52 -22.33 2.95
N HIS A 37 18.58 -23.04 2.31
CA HIS A 37 17.39 -23.62 2.91
C HIS A 37 17.36 -25.12 2.67
N ASP A 38 17.50 -25.93 3.72
CA ASP A 38 17.36 -27.38 3.60
C ASP A 38 15.87 -27.77 3.66
N PRO A 39 15.28 -28.29 2.56
CA PRO A 39 13.88 -28.73 2.56
C PRO A 39 13.65 -30.00 3.40
N THR A 40 14.72 -30.66 3.85
CA THR A 40 14.69 -31.87 4.67
C THR A 40 14.87 -31.58 6.17
N GLU A 41 15.31 -30.37 6.54
CA GLU A 41 15.29 -29.93 7.94
C GLU A 41 13.89 -29.45 8.33
N ALA A 42 13.28 -30.16 9.27
CA ALA A 42 11.97 -29.84 9.84
C ALA A 42 11.93 -28.41 10.45
N PRO A 43 10.75 -27.77 10.57
CA PRO A 43 10.47 -26.34 10.34
C PRO A 43 10.90 -25.42 11.50
N ALA A 44 12.16 -25.49 11.94
CA ALA A 44 12.66 -24.61 12.98
C ALA A 44 13.05 -23.21 12.46
N ILE A 45 13.36 -23.10 11.16
CA ILE A 45 13.74 -21.84 10.50
C ILE A 45 12.51 -21.08 9.96
N TYR A 46 11.39 -21.80 9.81
CA TYR A 46 10.13 -21.26 9.34
C TYR A 46 9.17 -21.24 10.53
N SER A 47 8.98 -20.08 11.16
CA SER A 47 7.86 -19.90 12.09
C SER A 47 6.55 -19.83 11.30
N THR A 48 6.22 -20.91 10.60
CA THR A 48 5.10 -21.00 9.68
C THR A 48 3.96 -21.78 10.30
N SER A 49 2.73 -21.41 9.94
CA SER A 49 1.51 -22.05 10.45
C SER A 49 1.51 -23.57 10.17
N PRO A 50 0.76 -24.38 10.95
CA PRO A 50 0.62 -25.82 10.70
C PRO A 50 0.17 -26.14 9.27
N LYS A 51 -0.65 -25.27 8.67
CA LYS A 51 -1.10 -25.36 7.28
C LYS A 51 0.08 -25.22 6.31
N ALA A 52 0.92 -24.20 6.48
CA ALA A 52 2.10 -23.99 5.64
C ALA A 52 3.10 -25.15 5.76
N ASN A 53 3.30 -25.70 6.96
CA ASN A 53 4.15 -26.88 7.16
C ASN A 53 3.65 -28.10 6.38
N ASN A 54 2.33 -28.30 6.29
CA ASN A 54 1.74 -29.37 5.49
C ASN A 54 1.96 -29.14 3.98
N TYR A 55 1.85 -27.89 3.50
CA TYR A 55 2.13 -27.58 2.10
C TYR A 55 3.61 -27.73 1.75
N HIS A 56 4.55 -27.41 2.65
CA HIS A 56 5.97 -27.61 2.38
C HIS A 56 6.37 -29.08 2.21
N GLN A 57 5.56 -30.05 2.67
CA GLN A 57 5.82 -31.47 2.42
C GLN A 57 5.80 -31.83 0.92
N VAL A 58 5.13 -31.04 0.07
CA VAL A 58 5.10 -31.27 -1.38
C VAL A 58 6.48 -31.09 -2.01
N MET A 59 7.39 -30.35 -1.36
CA MET A 59 8.78 -30.16 -1.81
C MET A 59 9.62 -31.44 -1.75
N SER A 60 9.10 -32.52 -1.18
CA SER A 60 9.68 -33.87 -1.31
C SER A 60 9.49 -34.48 -2.70
N GLN A 61 8.61 -33.91 -3.53
CA GLN A 61 8.41 -34.33 -4.91
C GLN A 61 9.46 -33.68 -5.83
N PRO A 62 10.11 -34.46 -6.71
CA PRO A 62 11.25 -34.00 -7.51
C PRO A 62 10.89 -33.00 -8.61
N ASP A 63 9.61 -32.85 -8.94
CA ASP A 63 9.06 -31.93 -9.93
C ASP A 63 8.58 -30.61 -9.31
N ARG A 64 8.76 -30.42 -8.00
CA ARG A 64 8.33 -29.20 -7.29
C ARG A 64 9.49 -28.25 -7.05
N THR A 65 9.22 -26.98 -7.27
CA THR A 65 10.17 -25.86 -7.11
C THR A 65 9.62 -24.84 -6.13
N CYS A 66 10.51 -24.12 -5.44
CA CYS A 66 10.12 -23.06 -4.51
C CYS A 66 9.24 -22.01 -5.21
N LEU A 67 9.45 -21.78 -6.51
CA LEU A 67 8.70 -20.80 -7.30
C LEU A 67 7.26 -21.23 -7.63
N ASP A 68 6.90 -22.51 -7.45
CA ASP A 68 5.51 -22.96 -7.60
C ASP A 68 4.56 -22.25 -6.63
N CYS A 69 5.10 -21.77 -5.50
CA CYS A 69 4.34 -21.08 -4.45
C CYS A 69 4.96 -19.71 -4.08
N HIS A 70 6.28 -19.56 -4.16
CA HIS A 70 7.01 -18.35 -3.75
C HIS A 70 7.46 -17.49 -4.95
N LYS A 71 6.72 -17.54 -6.06
CA LYS A 71 6.99 -16.67 -7.21
C LYS A 71 6.95 -15.20 -6.80
N GLY A 72 8.06 -14.49 -7.05
CA GLY A 72 8.19 -13.06 -6.73
C GLY A 72 8.66 -12.73 -5.31
N ILE A 73 9.02 -13.73 -4.49
CA ILE A 73 9.67 -13.50 -3.19
C ILE A 73 11.16 -13.18 -3.42
N ALA A 74 11.59 -11.99 -3.04
CA ALA A 74 13.00 -11.65 -2.94
C ALA A 74 13.43 -11.68 -1.48
N HIS A 75 14.56 -12.31 -1.20
CA HIS A 75 15.25 -12.10 0.06
C HIS A 75 15.88 -10.71 0.06
N LEU A 76 15.60 -9.94 1.10
CA LEU A 76 16.42 -8.80 1.47
C LEU A 76 17.80 -9.32 1.91
N ALA A 77 18.86 -8.57 1.65
CA ALA A 77 20.18 -8.90 2.16
C ALA A 77 20.11 -9.04 3.70
N THR A 78 20.75 -10.06 4.26
CA THR A 78 20.63 -10.47 5.67
C THR A 78 21.06 -9.40 6.69
N ASP A 79 21.61 -8.28 6.25
CA ASP A 79 22.19 -7.26 7.12
C ASP A 79 21.45 -5.90 7.08
N ALA A 80 20.25 -5.81 6.49
CA ALA A 80 19.45 -4.59 6.56
C ALA A 80 17.94 -4.83 6.45
N GLY A 81 17.20 -4.47 7.51
CA GLY A 81 15.78 -4.11 7.39
C GLY A 81 14.84 -4.80 8.39
N PRO A 82 13.74 -4.14 8.79
CA PRO A 82 12.70 -4.71 9.64
C PRO A 82 11.99 -5.88 8.96
N ALA A 83 11.22 -6.67 9.73
CA ALA A 83 10.58 -7.89 9.28
C ALA A 83 9.90 -7.77 7.90
N ALA A 84 10.29 -8.63 6.96
CA ALA A 84 9.79 -8.67 5.59
C ALA A 84 8.26 -8.91 5.52
N SER A 85 7.71 -9.62 6.51
CA SER A 85 6.28 -9.90 6.62
C SER A 85 5.61 -8.98 7.64
N PRO A 86 4.40 -8.47 7.34
CA PRO A 86 3.65 -7.70 8.31
C PRO A 86 3.29 -8.57 9.52
N GLN A 87 3.24 -7.96 10.70
CA GLN A 87 2.69 -8.57 11.89
C GLN A 87 1.32 -7.93 12.17
N ALA A 88 0.29 -8.77 12.18
CA ALA A 88 -1.06 -8.33 12.46
C ALA A 88 -1.19 -7.83 13.92
N VAL A 89 -1.71 -6.63 14.07
CA VAL A 89 -2.01 -6.01 15.37
C VAL A 89 -3.30 -5.21 15.28
N ALA A 90 -4.07 -5.14 16.37
CA ALA A 90 -5.26 -4.30 16.44
C ALA A 90 -4.95 -2.80 16.37
N SER A 91 -3.75 -2.40 16.83
CA SER A 91 -3.40 -1.01 17.04
C SER A 91 -1.89 -0.79 16.95
N ARG A 92 -1.46 0.21 16.17
CA ARG A 92 -0.05 0.67 16.12
C ARG A 92 0.07 2.11 15.65
N LYS A 93 1.23 2.71 15.94
CA LYS A 93 1.62 3.98 15.33
C LYS A 93 2.08 3.74 13.90
N VAL A 94 1.41 4.41 12.97
CA VAL A 94 1.79 4.51 11.56
C VAL A 94 2.54 5.83 11.37
N THR A 95 3.74 5.75 10.80
CA THR A 95 4.50 6.93 10.40
C THR A 95 4.00 7.42 9.06
N LEU A 96 3.25 8.52 9.04
CA LEU A 96 3.00 9.25 7.81
C LEU A 96 4.24 10.10 7.51
N PHE A 97 4.61 10.22 6.24
CA PHE A 97 5.79 10.96 5.82
C PHE A 97 5.47 11.92 4.69
N TYR A 98 6.29 12.97 4.56
CA TYR A 98 6.17 13.94 3.50
C TYR A 98 6.65 13.32 2.18
N PRO A 99 5.78 13.17 1.15
CA PRO A 99 6.15 12.46 -0.07
C PRO A 99 7.01 13.29 -1.02
N GLY A 100 7.13 14.60 -0.79
CA GLY A 100 7.82 15.52 -1.69
C GLY A 100 7.24 15.46 -3.10
N MET A 101 8.12 15.41 -4.09
CA MET A 101 7.76 15.38 -5.51
C MET A 101 7.81 13.96 -6.10
N ALA A 102 7.69 12.92 -5.27
CA ALA A 102 7.65 11.53 -5.72
C ALA A 102 6.31 11.20 -6.41
N ASP A 103 6.15 11.73 -7.61
CA ASP A 103 4.98 11.52 -8.47
C ASP A 103 5.03 10.18 -9.21
N SER A 104 3.92 9.85 -9.86
CA SER A 104 3.74 8.64 -10.67
C SER A 104 4.83 8.40 -11.69
N ASP A 105 5.31 9.46 -12.32
CA ASP A 105 6.19 9.34 -13.48
C ASP A 105 7.58 8.97 -13.02
N TRP A 106 8.05 9.64 -11.96
CA TRP A 106 9.30 9.26 -11.32
C TRP A 106 9.21 7.83 -10.75
N LEU A 107 8.13 7.49 -10.03
CA LEU A 107 7.95 6.14 -9.46
C LEU A 107 7.94 5.03 -10.53
N LEU A 108 7.31 5.28 -11.67
CA LEU A 108 7.14 4.30 -12.74
C LEU A 108 8.26 4.31 -13.79
N GLN A 109 9.20 5.27 -13.76
CA GLN A 109 10.28 5.34 -14.75
C GLN A 109 11.66 5.40 -14.09
N ASP A 110 11.90 6.45 -13.30
CA ASP A 110 13.24 6.85 -12.84
C ASP A 110 13.60 6.34 -11.44
N HIS A 111 12.62 5.91 -10.65
CA HIS A 111 12.82 5.33 -9.33
C HIS A 111 13.69 4.05 -9.45
N PRO A 112 14.70 3.83 -8.59
CA PRO A 112 15.56 2.63 -8.66
C PRO A 112 14.79 1.29 -8.60
N GLY A 113 13.63 1.29 -7.94
CA GLY A 113 12.66 0.18 -7.89
C GLY A 113 11.53 0.24 -8.93
N SER A 114 11.62 1.06 -9.99
CA SER A 114 10.54 1.25 -10.96
C SER A 114 10.20 -0.03 -11.72
N GLN A 115 11.21 -0.81 -12.12
CA GLN A 115 11.01 -2.07 -12.82
C GLN A 115 10.32 -3.13 -11.92
N PRO A 116 10.79 -3.42 -10.70
CA PRO A 116 10.07 -4.31 -9.79
C PRO A 116 8.63 -3.86 -9.49
N LEU A 117 8.37 -2.56 -9.37
CA LEU A 117 7.01 -2.02 -9.18
C LEU A 117 6.10 -2.32 -10.37
N ARG A 118 6.59 -2.11 -11.60
CA ARG A 118 5.85 -2.49 -12.83
C ARG A 118 5.59 -4.00 -12.92
N GLN A 119 6.50 -4.82 -12.40
CA GLN A 119 6.38 -6.29 -12.34
C GLN A 119 5.54 -6.80 -11.17
N GLY A 120 5.11 -5.93 -10.27
CA GLY A 120 4.13 -6.25 -9.23
C GLY A 120 4.60 -6.38 -7.82
N ARG A 121 5.79 -5.86 -7.55
CA ARG A 121 6.18 -5.53 -6.18
C ARG A 121 5.41 -4.33 -5.66
N ASN A 122 5.23 -4.30 -4.35
CA ASN A 122 4.63 -3.18 -3.63
C ASN A 122 5.71 -2.35 -2.94
N CYS A 123 5.40 -1.10 -2.59
CA CYS A 123 6.37 -0.19 -1.96
C CYS A 123 6.87 -0.72 -0.61
N ALA A 124 5.97 -1.31 0.19
CA ALA A 124 6.27 -1.78 1.54
C ALA A 124 7.25 -2.97 1.57
N GLN A 125 7.36 -3.74 0.48
CA GLN A 125 8.32 -4.84 0.37
C GLN A 125 9.78 -4.38 0.43
N CYS A 126 10.05 -3.13 0.04
CA CYS A 126 11.40 -2.54 0.11
C CYS A 126 11.50 -1.49 1.21
N HIS A 127 10.47 -0.67 1.39
CA HIS A 127 10.54 0.55 2.21
C HIS A 127 9.85 0.46 3.57
N ARG A 128 9.36 -0.72 3.99
CA ARG A 128 8.76 -0.89 5.32
C ARG A 128 9.79 -0.53 6.40
N GLY A 129 9.38 0.35 7.31
CA GLY A 129 10.22 0.89 8.39
C GLY A 129 11.24 1.93 7.95
N GLU A 130 11.30 2.29 6.67
CA GLU A 130 12.10 3.41 6.17
C GLU A 130 11.29 4.72 6.07
N GLU A 131 10.01 4.72 6.48
CA GLU A 131 9.09 5.84 6.23
C GLU A 131 9.59 7.16 6.81
N ALA A 132 10.22 7.12 7.99
CA ALA A 132 10.80 8.32 8.59
C ALA A 132 11.98 8.87 7.78
N ALA A 133 12.91 7.99 7.39
CA ALA A 133 14.08 8.36 6.59
C ALA A 133 13.67 8.87 5.20
N MET A 134 12.67 8.24 4.58
CA MET A 134 12.10 8.71 3.32
C MET A 134 11.52 10.13 3.47
N GLY A 135 10.73 10.37 4.52
CA GLY A 135 10.22 11.71 4.82
C GLY A 135 11.32 12.74 4.93
N GLU A 136 12.38 12.44 5.68
CA GLU A 136 13.52 13.36 5.87
C GLU A 136 14.26 13.68 4.57
N ILE A 137 14.48 12.67 3.72
CA ILE A 137 15.11 12.83 2.41
C ILE A 137 14.25 13.74 1.50
N GLN A 138 12.94 13.51 1.48
CA GLN A 138 12.02 14.23 0.59
C GLN A 138 11.66 15.64 1.11
N ALA A 139 11.78 15.88 2.42
CA ALA A 139 11.39 17.14 3.03
C ALA A 139 12.23 18.34 2.59
N GLY A 140 13.46 18.14 2.10
CA GLY A 140 14.29 19.22 1.52
C GLY A 140 14.48 20.45 2.41
N GLY A 141 14.38 20.30 3.74
CA GLY A 141 14.42 21.39 4.73
C GLY A 141 13.10 21.66 5.46
N PHE A 142 12.00 21.00 5.09
CA PHE A 142 10.76 21.01 5.85
C PHE A 142 10.92 20.25 7.18
N GLU A 143 10.87 20.95 8.30
CA GLU A 143 11.18 20.36 9.62
C GLU A 143 10.22 19.25 10.05
N GLN A 144 8.95 19.32 9.63
CA GLN A 144 7.93 18.33 10.02
C GLN A 144 7.83 17.24 8.96
N ALA A 145 8.96 16.58 8.64
CA ALA A 145 9.04 15.54 7.61
C ALA A 145 8.12 14.34 7.85
N THR A 146 7.68 14.10 9.09
CA THR A 146 6.83 12.97 9.47
C THR A 146 5.71 13.37 10.42
N ARG A 147 4.66 12.55 10.45
CA ARG A 147 3.59 12.60 11.45
C ARG A 147 3.24 11.18 11.91
N PRO A 148 3.49 10.82 13.18
CA PRO A 148 2.99 9.57 13.73
C PRO A 148 1.48 9.68 13.99
N VAL A 149 0.72 8.73 13.48
CA VAL A 149 -0.71 8.57 13.73
C VAL A 149 -0.94 7.19 14.35
N GLN A 150 -1.51 7.14 15.55
CA GLN A 150 -2.01 5.91 16.12
C GLN A 150 -3.25 5.50 15.33
N VAL A 151 -3.21 4.32 14.74
CA VAL A 151 -4.32 3.72 14.01
C VAL A 151 -4.75 2.47 14.76
N SER A 152 -6.05 2.31 14.98
CA SER A 152 -6.61 1.08 15.52
C SER A 152 -7.90 0.66 14.82
N PHE A 153 -8.11 -0.64 14.80
CA PHE A 153 -9.29 -1.27 14.22
C PHE A 153 -9.95 -2.18 15.24
N SER A 154 -11.22 -1.91 15.53
CA SER A 154 -12.09 -2.85 16.22
C SER A 154 -13.37 -3.05 15.43
N ALA A 155 -14.17 -4.06 15.77
CA ALA A 155 -15.50 -4.23 15.21
C ALA A 155 -16.48 -4.67 16.29
N ASP A 156 -17.71 -4.23 16.09
CA ASP A 156 -18.89 -4.80 16.73
C ASP A 156 -19.69 -5.63 15.70
N ASN A 157 -20.84 -6.17 16.10
CA ASN A 157 -21.69 -7.01 15.24
C ASN A 157 -22.10 -6.35 13.90
N ASP A 158 -22.13 -5.03 13.83
CA ASP A 158 -22.73 -4.26 12.75
C ASP A 158 -21.76 -3.24 12.11
N SER A 159 -20.63 -2.93 12.74
CA SER A 159 -19.73 -1.85 12.32
C SER A 159 -18.24 -2.17 12.44
N LEU A 160 -17.46 -1.74 11.45
CA LEU A 160 -16.02 -1.54 11.57
C LEU A 160 -15.76 -0.20 12.26
N VAL A 161 -14.96 -0.20 13.31
CA VAL A 161 -14.56 0.99 14.05
C VAL A 161 -13.10 1.29 13.77
N VAL A 162 -12.83 2.47 13.23
CA VAL A 162 -11.49 2.98 12.96
C VAL A 162 -11.20 4.14 13.89
N THR A 163 -10.14 4.06 14.68
CA THR A 163 -9.69 5.19 15.50
C THR A 163 -8.35 5.70 15.00
N LEU A 164 -8.28 7.01 14.78
CA LEU A 164 -7.10 7.74 14.34
C LEU A 164 -6.77 8.78 15.40
N GLN A 165 -5.55 8.75 15.94
CA GLN A 165 -5.10 9.71 16.95
C GLN A 165 -3.71 10.24 16.64
N TRP A 166 -3.53 11.55 16.68
CA TRP A 166 -2.24 12.19 16.43
C TRP A 166 -2.08 13.47 17.23
N ARG A 167 -0.82 13.88 17.38
CA ARG A 167 -0.46 15.17 17.96
C ARG A 167 -0.32 16.21 16.85
N GLY A 168 -1.08 17.29 16.95
CA GLY A 168 -1.15 18.34 15.92
C GLY A 168 -1.83 19.60 16.45
N PRO A 169 -1.76 20.70 15.70
CA PRO A 169 -2.50 21.91 16.03
C PRO A 169 -4.00 21.72 15.78
N GLU A 170 -4.83 22.51 16.47
CA GLU A 170 -6.29 22.48 16.33
C GLU A 170 -6.79 22.93 14.96
N ASN A 171 -5.95 23.58 14.15
CA ASN A 171 -6.29 24.01 12.80
C ASN A 171 -5.75 23.07 11.71
N ASP A 172 -5.37 21.83 12.05
CA ASP A 172 -5.23 20.77 11.04
C ASP A 172 -6.52 20.67 10.20
N ALA A 173 -6.40 20.43 8.89
CA ALA A 173 -7.51 20.60 7.97
C ALA A 173 -8.37 19.34 7.87
N ASP A 174 -7.75 18.22 7.50
CA ASP A 174 -8.45 16.95 7.31
C ASP A 174 -7.53 15.73 7.42
N ILE A 175 -8.14 14.59 7.71
CA ILE A 175 -7.52 13.28 7.60
C ILE A 175 -8.37 12.41 6.66
N ALA A 176 -7.70 11.64 5.81
CA ALA A 176 -8.34 10.81 4.80
C ALA A 176 -7.75 9.40 4.78
N MET A 177 -8.60 8.43 4.41
CA MET A 177 -8.22 7.04 4.17
C MET A 177 -8.69 6.60 2.80
N MET A 178 -7.80 5.98 2.03
CA MET A 178 -8.17 5.30 0.79
C MET A 178 -8.19 3.79 1.04
N TRP A 179 -9.15 3.10 0.44
CA TRP A 179 -9.43 1.69 0.64
C TRP A 179 -9.59 0.94 -0.69
N GLY A 180 -9.11 -0.30 -0.71
CA GLY A 180 -9.36 -1.25 -1.79
C GLY A 180 -9.36 -2.68 -1.26
N ASP A 181 -10.01 -3.58 -1.99
CA ASP A 181 -10.15 -5.02 -1.71
C ASP A 181 -9.35 -5.88 -2.68
N ASP A 182 -8.17 -5.39 -3.06
CA ASP A 182 -7.27 -5.97 -4.08
C ASP A 182 -7.80 -5.97 -5.52
N GLY A 183 -9.03 -5.45 -5.76
CA GLY A 183 -9.59 -5.26 -7.10
C GLY A 183 -8.79 -4.31 -7.99
N SER A 184 -8.13 -3.31 -7.41
CA SER A 184 -7.16 -2.47 -8.12
C SER A 184 -5.72 -2.84 -7.79
N ASP A 185 -5.03 -3.41 -8.77
CA ASP A 185 -3.64 -3.84 -8.63
C ASP A 185 -2.68 -2.65 -8.42
N ALA A 186 -2.96 -1.51 -9.05
CA ALA A 186 -2.18 -0.28 -8.84
C ALA A 186 -2.29 0.21 -7.39
N PHE A 187 -3.51 0.22 -6.83
CA PHE A 187 -3.71 0.63 -5.44
C PHE A 187 -3.17 -0.39 -4.45
N ARG A 188 -3.32 -1.69 -4.72
CA ARG A 188 -2.74 -2.76 -3.88
C ARG A 188 -1.21 -2.61 -3.74
N ARG A 189 -0.53 -2.19 -4.80
CA ARG A 189 0.94 -2.02 -4.82
C ARG A 189 1.40 -0.66 -4.28
N GLY A 190 0.71 0.41 -4.64
CA GLY A 190 1.13 1.79 -4.42
C GLY A 190 0.35 2.56 -3.36
N GLY A 191 -0.79 2.04 -2.91
CA GLY A 191 -1.65 2.71 -1.92
C GLY A 191 -2.04 4.11 -2.40
N CYS A 192 -1.95 5.11 -1.52
CA CYS A 192 -2.24 6.50 -1.87
C CYS A 192 -1.41 7.03 -3.05
N PHE A 193 -0.21 6.49 -3.31
CA PHE A 193 0.62 6.91 -4.44
C PHE A 193 -0.02 6.54 -5.78
N ALA A 194 -0.87 5.52 -5.86
CA ALA A 194 -1.60 5.17 -7.08
C ALA A 194 -2.54 6.29 -7.59
N ALA A 195 -2.82 7.30 -6.74
CA ALA A 195 -3.55 8.51 -7.07
C ALA A 195 -2.71 9.80 -6.92
N CYS A 196 -1.38 9.69 -6.81
CA CYS A 196 -0.44 10.79 -6.83
C CYS A 196 0.10 10.98 -8.25
N HIS A 197 0.08 12.22 -8.76
CA HIS A 197 0.46 12.51 -10.14
C HIS A 197 1.14 13.88 -10.27
N SER A 198 1.96 14.02 -11.31
CA SER A 198 2.79 15.20 -11.54
C SER A 198 1.98 16.46 -11.88
N ASP A 199 0.75 16.29 -12.38
CA ASP A 199 -0.19 17.36 -12.75
C ASP A 199 -1.21 17.72 -11.64
N LEU A 200 -1.00 17.26 -10.40
CA LEU A 200 -1.75 17.76 -9.23
C LEU A 200 -1.38 19.23 -8.93
N PRO A 201 -2.29 19.99 -8.29
CA PRO A 201 -1.97 21.31 -7.78
C PRO A 201 -0.71 21.31 -6.90
N GLY A 202 0.26 22.18 -7.23
CA GLY A 202 1.54 22.30 -6.52
C GLY A 202 2.61 21.27 -6.90
N MET A 203 2.32 20.33 -7.82
CA MET A 203 3.30 19.34 -8.28
C MET A 203 4.12 19.84 -9.50
N SER A 204 5.08 19.02 -9.94
CA SER A 204 6.14 19.38 -10.88
C SER A 204 5.62 19.82 -12.25
N ARG A 205 4.40 19.41 -12.60
CA ARG A 205 3.71 19.70 -13.86
C ARG A 205 2.31 20.26 -13.64
N ASP A 206 2.08 20.93 -12.52
CA ASP A 206 0.85 21.68 -12.28
C ASP A 206 0.65 22.72 -13.40
N SER A 207 -0.40 22.52 -14.20
CA SER A 207 -0.79 23.42 -15.28
C SER A 207 -1.77 24.51 -14.83
N GLY A 208 -2.12 24.55 -13.54
CA GLY A 208 -3.13 25.42 -12.96
C GLY A 208 -4.57 24.97 -13.23
N LEU A 209 -4.77 23.85 -13.94
CA LEU A 209 -6.09 23.30 -14.30
C LEU A 209 -6.86 22.71 -13.12
N GLN A 210 -6.30 22.74 -11.91
CA GLN A 210 -6.90 22.20 -10.69
C GLN A 210 -7.29 20.72 -10.83
N THR A 211 -6.39 19.93 -11.43
CA THR A 211 -6.61 18.50 -11.66
C THR A 211 -6.89 17.78 -10.34
N GLY A 212 -8.03 17.08 -10.27
CA GLY A 212 -8.38 16.24 -9.13
C GLY A 212 -7.66 14.89 -9.16
N LYS A 213 -7.80 14.11 -8.07
CA LYS A 213 -7.22 12.76 -7.97
C LYS A 213 -7.83 11.82 -9.00
N TYR A 214 -6.99 10.96 -9.56
CA TYR A 214 -7.37 9.84 -10.42
C TYR A 214 -6.38 8.68 -10.23
N LEU A 215 -6.82 7.44 -10.50
CA LEU A 215 -5.97 6.26 -10.56
C LEU A 215 -5.25 6.20 -11.89
N TRP A 216 -3.97 5.81 -11.88
CA TRP A 216 -3.16 5.69 -13.10
C TRP A 216 -3.76 4.73 -14.14
N THR A 217 -4.47 3.68 -13.69
CA THR A 217 -5.16 2.70 -14.53
C THR A 217 -6.25 3.33 -15.40
N SER A 218 -6.84 4.45 -14.96
CA SER A 218 -7.87 5.19 -15.71
C SER A 218 -7.32 5.98 -16.91
N ARG A 219 -6.00 6.03 -17.11
CA ARG A 219 -5.34 6.83 -18.15
C ARG A 219 -4.85 5.96 -19.31
N GLN A 220 -4.79 6.56 -20.51
CA GLN A 220 -4.43 5.84 -21.75
C GLN A 220 -2.93 5.49 -21.86
N GLN A 221 -2.10 5.77 -20.85
CA GLN A 221 -0.65 5.52 -20.83
C GLN A 221 0.17 6.12 -22.00
N GLU A 222 -0.40 6.89 -22.93
CA GLU A 222 0.36 7.68 -23.89
C GLU A 222 0.99 8.91 -23.22
N HIS A 223 2.10 8.70 -22.52
CA HIS A 223 2.91 9.78 -21.94
C HIS A 223 3.64 10.52 -23.07
N ARG A 224 3.16 11.72 -23.42
CA ARG A 224 3.89 12.67 -24.25
C ARG A 224 4.35 13.82 -23.36
N ILE A 225 5.65 14.08 -23.35
CA ILE A 225 6.24 15.19 -22.58
C ILE A 225 5.48 16.49 -22.93
N GLY A 226 4.90 17.15 -21.92
CA GLY A 226 4.17 18.41 -22.07
C GLY A 226 2.70 18.29 -22.48
N GLN A 227 2.12 17.08 -22.53
CA GLN A 227 0.68 16.89 -22.74
C GLN A 227 0.00 16.34 -21.49
N PRO A 228 -1.23 16.79 -21.17
CA PRO A 228 -1.98 16.29 -20.02
C PRO A 228 -2.34 14.82 -20.19
N SER A 229 -2.41 14.11 -19.06
CA SER A 229 -2.81 12.70 -19.02
C SER A 229 -4.25 12.55 -19.49
N GLN A 230 -4.47 11.75 -20.54
CA GLN A 230 -5.81 11.57 -21.12
C GLN A 230 -6.53 10.38 -20.48
N PRO A 231 -7.81 10.54 -20.08
CA PRO A 231 -8.62 9.44 -19.59
C PRO A 231 -8.86 8.41 -20.69
N ARG A 232 -9.01 7.14 -20.29
CA ARG A 232 -9.57 6.10 -21.16
C ARG A 232 -10.99 6.47 -21.59
N ASP A 233 -11.46 5.86 -22.67
CA ASP A 233 -12.83 6.08 -23.12
C ASP A 233 -13.86 5.55 -22.10
N ALA A 234 -15.11 5.99 -22.23
CA ALA A 234 -16.16 5.67 -21.27
C ALA A 234 -16.41 4.15 -21.15
N ALA A 235 -16.34 3.40 -22.25
CA ALA A 235 -16.57 1.96 -22.24
C ALA A 235 -15.45 1.23 -21.47
N ALA A 236 -14.20 1.63 -21.65
CA ALA A 236 -13.07 1.08 -20.89
C ALA A 236 -13.14 1.46 -19.40
N LEU A 237 -13.56 2.68 -19.07
CA LEU A 237 -13.75 3.10 -17.67
C LEU A 237 -14.88 2.32 -16.99
N GLU A 238 -15.99 2.09 -17.67
CA GLU A 238 -17.08 1.24 -17.19
C GLU A 238 -16.61 -0.20 -16.93
N GLN A 239 -15.77 -0.76 -17.82
CA GLN A 239 -15.18 -2.08 -17.62
C GLN A 239 -14.26 -2.13 -16.40
N LEU A 240 -13.41 -1.11 -16.20
CA LEU A 240 -12.56 -1.01 -15.02
C LEU A 240 -13.41 -0.93 -13.74
N MET A 241 -14.43 -0.08 -13.73
CA MET A 241 -15.32 0.05 -12.58
C MET A 241 -16.06 -1.26 -12.27
N ALA A 242 -16.56 -1.95 -13.29
CA ALA A 242 -17.20 -3.26 -13.15
C ALA A 242 -16.24 -4.37 -12.69
N ALA A 243 -14.95 -4.25 -13.02
CA ALA A 243 -13.89 -5.15 -12.56
C ALA A 243 -13.41 -4.85 -11.13
N GLY A 244 -13.89 -3.78 -10.49
CA GLY A 244 -13.45 -3.37 -9.15
C GLY A 244 -12.14 -2.59 -9.14
N GLU A 245 -11.69 -2.05 -10.28
CA GLU A 245 -10.45 -1.27 -10.41
C GLU A 245 -10.59 0.19 -9.89
N PHE A 246 -11.41 0.39 -8.86
CA PHE A 246 -11.60 1.67 -8.20
C PHE A 246 -11.17 1.58 -6.73
N VAL A 247 -11.07 2.74 -6.11
CA VAL A 247 -10.77 2.83 -4.67
C VAL A 247 -11.81 3.69 -3.98
N GLU A 248 -12.09 3.36 -2.73
CA GLU A 248 -12.99 4.14 -1.89
C GLU A 248 -12.18 5.13 -1.04
N LEU A 249 -12.60 6.38 -1.01
CA LEU A 249 -11.96 7.45 -0.23
C LEU A 249 -12.90 7.88 0.89
N TRP A 250 -12.44 7.82 2.13
CA TRP A 250 -13.10 8.41 3.29
C TRP A 250 -12.32 9.65 3.71
N ARG A 251 -12.99 10.79 3.85
CA ARG A 251 -12.36 12.03 4.34
C ARG A 251 -13.12 12.59 5.52
N VAL A 252 -12.37 13.03 6.52
CA VAL A 252 -12.89 13.72 7.69
C VAL A 252 -12.24 15.09 7.74
N ARG A 253 -12.98 16.12 7.33
CA ARG A 253 -12.58 17.50 7.61
C ARG A 253 -12.77 17.79 9.10
N LEU A 254 -11.77 18.40 9.73
CA LEU A 254 -11.81 18.64 11.17
C LEU A 254 -12.79 19.76 11.55
N ASP A 255 -13.10 20.66 10.63
CA ASP A 255 -14.09 21.73 10.76
C ASP A 255 -15.54 21.33 10.44
N ALA A 256 -15.77 20.14 9.85
CA ALA A 256 -17.09 19.70 9.38
C ALA A 256 -17.72 18.64 10.30
N PRO A 257 -19.05 18.59 10.47
CA PRO A 257 -19.69 17.64 11.39
C PRO A 257 -19.81 16.21 10.86
N GLN A 258 -19.67 16.00 9.55
CA GLN A 258 -19.89 14.73 8.88
C GLN A 258 -18.62 14.29 8.11
N ALA A 259 -18.48 12.97 7.95
CA ALA A 259 -17.50 12.41 7.02
C ALA A 259 -17.97 12.59 5.58
N GLU A 260 -17.02 12.42 4.66
CA GLU A 260 -17.26 12.38 3.23
C GLU A 260 -16.75 11.06 2.67
N MET A 261 -17.46 10.54 1.68
CA MET A 261 -17.11 9.30 1.01
C MET A 261 -17.06 9.55 -0.50
N ALA A 262 -16.11 8.94 -1.20
CA ALA A 262 -16.04 8.99 -2.65
C ALA A 262 -15.55 7.67 -3.24
N SER A 263 -15.81 7.46 -4.52
CA SER A 263 -15.06 6.51 -5.35
C SER A 263 -14.06 7.27 -6.21
N VAL A 264 -12.88 6.69 -6.42
CA VAL A 264 -11.83 7.26 -7.27
C VAL A 264 -11.45 6.27 -8.37
N LEU A 265 -11.55 6.71 -9.63
CA LEU A 265 -11.02 6.03 -10.81
C LEU A 265 -10.46 7.06 -11.79
N GLU A 266 -11.28 7.70 -12.62
CA GLU A 266 -10.88 8.74 -13.57
C GLU A 266 -10.91 10.15 -12.98
N GLY A 267 -11.59 10.29 -11.85
CA GLY A 267 -11.75 11.47 -11.02
C GLY A 267 -12.28 11.06 -9.64
N VAL A 268 -12.68 12.05 -8.83
CA VAL A 268 -13.27 11.82 -7.50
C VAL A 268 -14.79 11.99 -7.59
N SER A 269 -15.53 10.89 -7.41
CA SER A 269 -16.98 10.89 -7.38
C SER A 269 -17.48 10.85 -5.93
N TRP A 270 -17.80 12.03 -5.39
CA TRP A 270 -18.29 12.18 -4.02
C TRP A 270 -19.73 11.68 -3.87
N ARG A 271 -20.00 11.02 -2.74
CA ARG A 271 -21.31 10.53 -2.30
C ARG A 271 -21.53 10.83 -0.83
N THR A 272 -22.79 10.79 -0.41
CA THR A 272 -23.14 10.93 1.01
C THR A 272 -22.50 9.79 1.81
N ALA A 273 -21.84 10.12 2.92
CA ALA A 273 -21.19 9.14 3.78
C ALA A 273 -22.16 8.57 4.83
N ASP A 274 -23.39 8.20 4.45
CA ASP A 274 -24.43 7.72 5.37
C ASP A 274 -24.03 6.43 6.11
N LEU A 275 -23.07 5.70 5.55
CA LEU A 275 -22.49 4.50 6.13
C LEU A 275 -21.47 4.78 7.23
N ILE A 276 -21.01 6.03 7.41
CA ILE A 276 -19.93 6.39 8.33
C ILE A 276 -20.41 7.43 9.33
N GLN A 277 -20.50 7.01 10.59
CA GLN A 277 -20.67 7.92 11.71
C GLN A 277 -19.29 8.37 12.21
N ILE A 278 -19.15 9.64 12.59
CA ILE A 278 -17.89 10.16 13.14
C ILE A 278 -18.07 10.77 14.52
N ASN A 279 -17.05 10.60 15.36
CA ASN A 279 -16.83 11.37 16.57
C ASN A 279 -15.42 11.93 16.53
N LYS A 280 -15.26 13.20 16.91
CA LYS A 280 -13.98 13.91 16.90
C LYS A 280 -13.82 14.67 18.19
N SER A 281 -12.61 14.63 18.75
CA SER A 281 -12.26 15.44 19.92
C SER A 281 -10.84 15.97 19.81
N TYR A 282 -10.62 17.15 20.38
CA TYR A 282 -9.30 17.75 20.52
C TYR A 282 -9.04 18.07 22.00
N ASP A 283 -7.99 17.49 22.58
CA ASP A 283 -7.57 17.75 23.96
C ASP A 283 -6.04 17.85 24.06
N ARG A 284 -5.53 18.94 24.66
CA ARG A 284 -4.10 19.14 24.94
C ARG A 284 -3.15 18.83 23.76
N GLY A 285 -3.53 19.25 22.55
CA GLY A 285 -2.75 19.04 21.33
C GLY A 285 -2.92 17.68 20.67
N TRP A 286 -3.90 16.90 21.11
CA TRP A 286 -4.22 15.59 20.54
C TRP A 286 -5.57 15.61 19.84
N TRP A 287 -5.54 15.28 18.56
CA TRP A 287 -6.73 14.92 17.81
C TRP A 287 -7.06 13.45 18.02
N THR A 288 -8.34 13.14 18.21
CA THR A 288 -8.88 11.79 18.14
C THR A 288 -10.08 11.80 17.22
N VAL A 289 -10.07 10.95 16.20
CA VAL A 289 -11.14 10.76 15.22
C VAL A 289 -11.55 9.30 15.25
N VAL A 290 -12.81 9.04 15.54
CA VAL A 290 -13.42 7.70 15.53
C VAL A 290 -14.41 7.65 14.39
N LEU A 291 -14.20 6.75 13.44
CA LEU A 291 -15.13 6.44 12.36
C LEU A 291 -15.80 5.10 12.66
N ARG A 292 -17.14 5.07 12.70
CA ARG A 292 -17.92 3.82 12.76
C ARG A 292 -18.57 3.61 11.42
N ARG A 293 -18.10 2.60 10.70
CA ARG A 293 -18.55 2.28 9.34
C ARG A 293 -19.41 1.03 9.35
N SER A 294 -20.66 1.14 8.89
CA SER A 294 -21.61 0.02 8.80
C SER A 294 -21.05 -1.12 7.93
N LEU A 295 -21.08 -2.35 8.43
CA LEU A 295 -20.76 -3.57 7.69
C LEU A 295 -21.94 -4.09 6.85
N ARG A 296 -23.15 -3.57 7.08
CA ARG A 296 -24.38 -3.95 6.36
C ARG A 296 -24.76 -2.93 5.30
N ASN A 297 -25.47 -3.41 4.28
CA ASN A 297 -26.12 -2.60 3.23
C ASN A 297 -25.17 -1.56 2.63
N THR A 298 -24.09 -2.04 2.00
CA THR A 298 -22.98 -1.19 1.57
C THR A 298 -23.33 -0.19 0.46
N ASP A 299 -24.52 -0.24 -0.15
CA ASP A 299 -24.98 0.74 -1.16
C ASP A 299 -23.94 1.02 -2.27
N GLY A 300 -23.31 -0.05 -2.78
CA GLY A 300 -22.24 0.04 -3.79
C GLY A 300 -20.89 0.56 -3.26
N ALA A 301 -20.73 0.73 -1.94
CA ALA A 301 -19.45 0.94 -1.26
C ALA A 301 -18.70 -0.39 -1.06
N LEU A 302 -17.40 -0.28 -0.75
CA LEU A 302 -16.51 -1.41 -0.54
C LEU A 302 -17.05 -2.36 0.55
N SER A 303 -17.06 -3.67 0.33
CA SER A 303 -17.61 -4.61 1.31
C SER A 303 -16.53 -5.17 2.23
N PHE A 304 -16.65 -4.88 3.53
CA PHE A 304 -15.77 -5.41 4.58
C PHE A 304 -16.35 -6.71 5.14
N THR A 305 -15.62 -7.82 5.00
CA THR A 305 -16.09 -9.17 5.32
C THR A 305 -15.06 -9.93 6.17
N PRO A 306 -15.48 -10.96 6.95
CA PRO A 306 -14.56 -11.71 7.81
C PRO A 306 -13.38 -12.39 7.08
N ALA A 307 -13.59 -12.77 5.81
CA ALA A 307 -12.57 -13.42 4.98
C ALA A 307 -11.78 -12.42 4.11
N GLY A 308 -12.17 -11.15 4.12
CA GLY A 308 -11.58 -10.14 3.25
C GLY A 308 -10.20 -9.68 3.71
N LYS A 309 -9.38 -9.31 2.73
CA LYS A 309 -8.12 -8.59 2.91
C LYS A 309 -8.24 -7.26 2.19
N TYR A 310 -7.82 -6.20 2.87
CA TYR A 310 -8.00 -4.83 2.39
C TYR A 310 -6.66 -4.14 2.37
N THR A 311 -6.38 -3.44 1.28
CA THR A 311 -5.30 -2.46 1.24
C THR A 311 -5.87 -1.10 1.63
N PHE A 312 -5.12 -0.34 2.43
CA PHE A 312 -5.47 1.04 2.73
C PHE A 312 -4.24 1.94 2.85
N GLY A 313 -4.48 3.24 2.73
CA GLY A 313 -3.48 4.26 3.01
C GLY A 313 -4.10 5.44 3.72
N VAL A 314 -3.29 6.17 4.49
CA VAL A 314 -3.72 7.32 5.29
C VAL A 314 -3.02 8.58 4.80
N ALA A 315 -3.77 9.67 4.67
CA ALA A 315 -3.25 10.99 4.34
C ALA A 315 -3.73 12.02 5.37
N LEU A 316 -2.85 12.91 5.83
CA LEU A 316 -3.17 13.99 6.77
C LEU A 316 -2.76 15.34 6.20
N HIS A 317 -3.74 16.24 6.03
CA HIS A 317 -3.52 17.64 5.69
C HIS A 317 -3.49 18.46 6.99
N GLY A 318 -2.31 18.89 7.41
CA GLY A 318 -2.14 19.70 8.61
C GLY A 318 -1.72 21.14 8.33
N ALA A 319 -1.98 22.03 9.28
CA ALA A 319 -1.71 23.47 9.14
C ALA A 319 -0.21 23.79 8.91
N GLY A 320 0.67 22.87 9.31
CA GLY A 320 2.12 23.02 9.19
C GLY A 320 2.71 22.60 7.85
N ASN A 321 1.93 22.16 6.85
CA ASN A 321 2.49 21.54 5.64
C ASN A 321 2.23 22.37 4.34
N PRO A 322 3.22 23.14 3.85
CA PRO A 322 3.06 23.92 2.61
C PRO A 322 3.34 23.10 1.33
N GLY A 323 2.59 23.40 0.26
CA GLY A 323 2.99 23.14 -1.14
C GLY A 323 3.13 21.67 -1.58
N GLY A 324 2.40 20.73 -0.98
CA GLY A 324 2.51 19.29 -1.30
C GLY A 324 1.57 18.30 -0.60
N GLN A 325 0.33 18.62 -0.21
CA GLN A 325 -0.05 19.29 1.05
C GLN A 325 -0.46 18.27 2.14
N HIS A 326 0.08 17.04 2.16
CA HIS A 326 -0.21 16.08 3.23
C HIS A 326 0.98 15.19 3.57
N TRP A 327 0.96 14.63 4.78
CA TRP A 327 1.73 13.42 5.07
C TRP A 327 0.96 12.22 4.58
N VAL A 328 1.64 11.20 4.06
CA VAL A 328 1.04 9.99 3.50
C VAL A 328 1.70 8.74 4.09
N SER A 329 0.95 7.63 4.17
CA SER A 329 1.51 6.32 4.52
C SER A 329 1.99 5.56 3.28
N LEU A 330 2.89 4.60 3.49
CA LEU A 330 2.99 3.46 2.58
C LEU A 330 1.68 2.65 2.57
N PRO A 331 1.48 1.73 1.61
CA PRO A 331 0.33 0.83 1.61
C PRO A 331 0.35 -0.04 2.87
N LEU A 332 -0.79 -0.12 3.53
CA LEU A 332 -1.04 -0.93 4.72
C LEU A 332 -2.13 -1.94 4.42
N THR A 333 -2.16 -3.03 5.18
CA THR A 333 -3.14 -4.10 4.99
C THR A 333 -3.97 -4.38 6.24
N LEU A 334 -5.24 -4.69 6.07
CA LEU A 334 -6.18 -5.05 7.13
C LEU A 334 -6.87 -6.38 6.80
N SER A 335 -7.06 -7.22 7.81
CA SER A 335 -7.95 -8.38 7.74
C SER A 335 -8.75 -8.52 9.05
N PHE A 336 -9.79 -9.37 9.05
CA PHE A 336 -10.58 -9.64 10.27
C PHE A 336 -10.07 -10.85 11.06
N SER A 337 -9.19 -11.67 10.49
CA SER A 337 -8.77 -12.95 11.10
C SER A 337 -7.42 -13.50 10.59
N GLY A 338 -6.64 -12.72 9.82
CA GLY A 338 -5.39 -13.15 9.21
C GLY A 338 -4.15 -12.58 9.91
N ASP A 339 -3.07 -13.36 9.92
CA ASP A 339 -1.75 -13.01 10.49
C ASP A 339 -0.81 -12.34 9.48
N GLU A 340 -1.11 -12.44 8.17
CA GLU A 340 -0.31 -11.87 7.07
C GLU A 340 -0.75 -10.44 6.65
N THR A 341 -1.31 -9.67 7.59
CA THR A 341 -1.69 -8.26 7.38
C THR A 341 -1.04 -7.35 8.42
N ASP A 342 -0.95 -6.06 8.10
CA ASP A 342 -0.40 -5.05 9.01
C ASP A 342 -1.29 -4.84 10.24
N PHE A 343 -2.59 -5.04 10.05
CA PHE A 343 -3.61 -4.93 11.07
C PHE A 343 -4.56 -6.12 11.04
N GLU A 344 -5.05 -6.49 12.21
CA GLU A 344 -6.23 -7.34 12.38
C GLU A 344 -7.31 -6.56 13.13
N VAL A 345 -8.57 -6.85 12.85
CA VAL A 345 -9.70 -6.23 13.55
C VAL A 345 -9.88 -6.89 14.93
N GLU A 346 -9.80 -6.09 16.00
CA GLU A 346 -10.15 -6.55 17.35
C GLU A 346 -11.68 -6.71 17.47
N GLN A 347 -12.14 -7.88 17.90
CA GLN A 347 -13.57 -8.13 18.13
C GLN A 347 -13.95 -7.67 19.53
N GLU A 348 -14.92 -6.75 19.64
CA GLU A 348 -15.44 -6.25 20.93
C GLU A 348 -16.51 -7.13 21.56
#